data_AF-A0A6I2R966-F1
#
_entry.id   AF-A0A6I2R966-F1
#
_cell.length_a   1.000
_cell.length_b   1.000
_cell.length_c   1.000
_cell.angle_alpha   90.00
_cell.angle_beta   90.00
_cell.angle_gamma   90.00
#
_symmetry.space_group_name_H-M   'P 1'
#
loop_
_entity.id
_entity.type
_entity.pdbx_description
1 polymer ?
#
loop_
_entity_poly.entity_id
_entity_poly.type
_entity_poly.pdbx_seq_one_letter_code
_entity_poly.pdbx_strand_id
1 'polypeptide(L)' 'MDIGEAVRARILELCRERNLSINKLCLLSGVTQSTVNNIVSGRNHSATVTTIKKLCDGLGISIEEFFSSELFQGLDQEVK' A
#
# COMPACT_ATOMS: atom_id res chain seq x y z
N MET A 1 7.03 -2.80 13.84
CA MET A 1 6.64 -2.25 12.51
C MET A 1 5.29 -1.61 12.69
N ASP A 2 5.14 -0.35 12.30
CA ASP A 2 3.86 0.35 12.34
C ASP A 2 2.97 -0.02 11.13
N ILE A 3 1.69 0.34 11.17
CA ILE A 3 0.77 0.01 10.06
C ILE A 3 1.16 0.70 8.74
N GLY A 4 1.74 1.89 8.79
CA GLY A 4 2.17 2.65 7.63
C GLY A 4 3.36 1.98 6.91
N GLU A 5 4.33 1.51 7.69
CA GLU A 5 5.47 0.73 7.22
C GLU A 5 5.03 -0.57 6.54
N ALA A 6 4.07 -1.29 7.13
CA ALA A 6 3.50 -2.52 6.57
C ALA A 6 2.78 -2.26 5.24
N VAL A 7 1.91 -1.23 5.17
CA VAL A 7 1.22 -0.83 3.94
C VAL A 7 2.22 -0.47 2.84
N ARG A 8 3.25 0.31 3.17
CA ARG A 8 4.33 0.66 2.24
C ARG A 8 5.04 -0.58 1.71
N ALA A 9 5.45 -1.47 2.60
CA ALA A 9 6.15 -2.70 2.24
C ALA A 9 5.28 -3.57 1.32
N ARG A 10 3.98 -3.71 1.62
CA ARG A 10 3.04 -4.48 0.82
C ARG A 10 2.84 -3.92 -0.58
N ILE A 11 2.74 -2.59 -0.73
CA ILE A 11 2.64 -1.94 -2.06
C ILE A 11 3.87 -2.25 -2.90
N LEU A 12 5.07 -2.14 -2.31
CA LEU A 12 6.33 -2.41 -3.01
C LEU A 12 6.47 -3.88 -3.39
N GLU A 13 6.07 -4.78 -2.51
CA GLU A 13 6.06 -6.23 -2.74
C GLU A 13 5.16 -6.60 -3.92
N LEU A 14 3.90 -6.15 -3.92
CA LEU A 14 2.94 -6.41 -5.00
C LEU A 14 3.41 -5.85 -6.34
N CYS A 15 4.04 -4.67 -6.34
CA CYS A 15 4.68 -4.11 -7.53
C CYS A 15 5.80 -5.02 -8.05
N ARG A 16 6.68 -5.50 -7.16
CA ARG A 16 7.80 -6.37 -7.53
C ARG A 16 7.32 -7.73 -8.06
N GLU A 17 6.37 -8.37 -7.39
CA GLU A 17 5.79 -9.66 -7.80
C GLU A 17 5.17 -9.62 -9.19
N ARG A 18 4.58 -8.47 -9.55
CA ARG A 18 3.90 -8.27 -10.84
C ARG A 18 4.75 -7.54 -11.88
N ASN A 19 6.03 -7.29 -11.59
CA ASN A 19 6.94 -6.51 -12.42
C ASN A 19 6.35 -5.14 -12.85
N LEU A 20 5.69 -4.47 -11.91
CA LEU A 20 5.06 -3.16 -12.10
C LEU A 20 5.94 -2.05 -11.50
N SER A 21 6.07 -0.95 -12.24
CA SER A 21 6.58 0.29 -11.66
C SER A 21 5.51 0.99 -10.84
N ILE A 22 5.92 1.81 -9.87
CA ILE A 22 5.00 2.65 -9.09
C ILE A 22 4.17 3.55 -10.01
N ASN A 23 4.78 4.14 -11.03
CA ASN A 23 4.07 4.98 -11.99
C ASN A 23 2.96 4.21 -12.72
N LYS A 24 3.20 2.93 -13.05
CA LYS A 24 2.19 2.08 -13.67
C LYS A 24 1.05 1.77 -12.69
N LEU A 25 1.36 1.50 -11.42
CA LEU A 25 0.35 1.31 -10.38
C LEU A 25 -0.53 2.56 -10.19
N CYS A 26 0.06 3.76 -10.17
CA CYS A 26 -0.69 5.02 -10.10
C CYS A 26 -1.69 5.16 -11.27
N LEU A 27 -1.23 4.86 -12.49
CA LEU A 27 -2.09 4.89 -13.68
C LEU A 27 -3.25 3.88 -13.58
N LEU A 28 -2.96 2.65 -13.15
CA LEU A 28 -3.97 1.59 -13.05
C LEU A 28 -5.01 1.86 -11.95
N SER A 29 -4.59 2.43 -10.83
CA SER A 29 -5.43 2.68 -9.66
C SER A 29 -6.18 4.02 -9.71
N GLY A 30 -5.83 4.91 -10.64
CA GLY A 30 -6.32 6.29 -10.66
C GLY A 30 -5.88 7.11 -9.44
N VAL A 31 -4.85 6.67 -8.72
CA VAL A 31 -4.25 7.39 -7.59
C VAL A 31 -3.10 8.25 -8.10
N THR A 32 -3.01 9.49 -7.64
CA THR A 32 -1.95 10.40 -8.08
C THR A 32 -0.57 9.94 -7.60
N GLN A 33 0.46 10.24 -8.40
CA GLN A 33 1.85 9.91 -8.08
C GLN A 33 2.30 10.51 -6.74
N SER A 34 1.87 11.75 -6.43
CA SER A 34 2.18 12.41 -5.16
C SER A 34 1.62 11.63 -3.96
N THR A 35 0.40 11.09 -4.08
CA THR A 35 -0.22 10.29 -3.03
C THR A 35 0.55 8.99 -2.80
N VAL A 36 0.87 8.24 -3.85
CA VAL A 36 1.63 6.99 -3.71
C VAL A 36 3.05 7.26 -3.22
N ASN A 37 3.71 8.32 -3.70
CA ASN A 37 5.02 8.73 -3.22
C ASN A 37 5.01 9.14 -1.75
N ASN A 38 3.95 9.80 -1.27
CA ASN A 38 3.84 10.16 0.15
C ASN A 38 3.74 8.91 1.05
N ILE A 39 3.03 7.87 0.59
CA ILE A 39 2.95 6.58 1.28
C ILE A 39 4.31 5.86 1.23
N VAL A 40 4.89 5.73 0.04
CA VAL A 40 6.13 4.98 -0.19
C VAL A 40 7.37 5.69 0.37
N SER A 41 7.35 7.00 0.56
CA SER A 41 8.47 7.74 1.18
C SER A 41 8.44 7.71 2.71
N GLY A 42 7.37 7.20 3.33
CA GLY A 42 7.21 7.23 4.79
C GLY A 42 6.96 8.63 5.36
N ARG A 43 6.79 9.66 4.52
CA ARG A 43 6.45 11.03 4.97
C ARG A 43 5.01 11.15 5.45
N ASN A 44 4.14 10.23 5.03
CA ASN A 44 2.78 10.12 5.51
C ASN A 44 2.60 8.76 6.16
N HIS A 45 2.39 8.73 7.47
CA HIS A 45 2.11 7.51 8.24
C HIS A 45 0.71 6.95 8.02
N SER A 46 -0.16 7.59 7.22
CA SER A 46 -1.52 7.09 6.98
C SER A 46 -1.92 7.13 5.51
N ALA A 47 -1.83 5.98 4.85
CA ALA A 47 -2.65 5.73 3.67
C ALA A 47 -4.10 5.57 4.12
N THR A 48 -5.05 6.28 3.49
CA THR A 48 -6.46 6.04 3.78
C THR A 48 -6.88 4.67 3.24
N VAL A 49 -7.84 4.03 3.88
CA VAL A 49 -8.44 2.77 3.40
C VAL A 49 -8.98 2.93 1.97
N THR A 50 -9.55 4.10 1.65
CA THR A 50 -10.01 4.44 0.28
C THR A 50 -8.87 4.44 -0.73
N THR A 51 -7.70 5.00 -0.37
CA THR A 51 -6.51 4.96 -1.24
C THR A 51 -6.04 3.53 -1.45
N ILE A 52 -5.95 2.73 -0.38
CA ILE A 52 -5.57 1.32 -0.47
C ILE A 52 -6.54 0.56 -1.37
N LYS A 53 -7.85 0.77 -1.20
CA LYS A 53 -8.87 0.12 -2.04
C LYS A 53 -8.69 0.43 -3.53
N LYS A 54 -8.41 1.69 -3.88
CA LYS A 54 -8.11 2.08 -5.28
C LYS A 54 -6.86 1.40 -5.82
N LEU A 55 -5.81 1.27 -4.99
CA LEU A 55 -4.61 0.51 -5.38
C LEU A 55 -4.94 -0.97 -5.62
N CYS A 56 -5.77 -1.58 -4.75
CA CYS A 56 -6.24 -2.94 -4.90
C CYS A 56 -7.04 -3.13 -6.20
N ASP A 57 -7.94 -2.19 -6.51
CA ASP A 57 -8.69 -2.17 -7.78
C ASP A 57 -7.78 -2.11 -9.00
N GLY A 58 -6.76 -1.24 -8.97
CA GLY A 58 -5.76 -1.15 -10.04
C GLY A 58 -4.88 -2.40 -10.17
N LEU A 59 -4.73 -3.18 -9.09
CA LEU A 59 -4.01 -4.45 -9.06
C LEU A 59 -4.92 -5.65 -9.36
N GLY A 60 -6.24 -5.47 -9.43
CA GLY A 60 -7.20 -6.56 -9.59
C GLY A 60 -7.20 -7.54 -8.41
N ILE A 61 -6.99 -7.05 -7.18
CA ILE A 61 -7.10 -7.83 -5.94
C ILE A 61 -8.17 -7.21 -5.03
N SER A 62 -8.73 -8.03 -4.15
CA SER A 62 -9.57 -7.57 -3.06
C SER A 62 -8.74 -6.87 -1.98
N ILE A 63 -9.42 -6.10 -1.14
CA ILE A 63 -8.79 -5.49 0.04
C ILE A 63 -8.35 -6.55 1.06
N GLU A 64 -9.06 -7.68 1.13
CA GLU A 64 -8.74 -8.80 2.02
C GLU A 64 -7.41 -9.45 1.61
N GLU A 65 -7.20 -9.69 0.31
CA GLU A 65 -5.92 -10.21 -0.23
C GLU A 65 -4.75 -9.23 -0.04
N PHE A 66 -5.04 -7.93 0.01
CA PHE A 66 -4.01 -6.94 0.33
C PHE A 66 -3.52 -7.13 1.77
N PHE A 67 -4.44 -7.24 2.73
CA PHE A 67 -4.15 -7.36 4.16
C PHE A 67 -3.84 -8.78 4.65
N SER A 68 -3.97 -9.81 3.82
CA SER A 68 -3.65 -11.20 4.18
C SER A 68 -2.14 -11.52 4.24
N SER A 69 -1.27 -10.51 4.10
CA SER A 69 0.18 -10.67 4.17
C SER A 69 0.69 -10.78 5.62
N GLU A 70 1.77 -11.54 5.82
CA GLU A 70 2.48 -11.63 7.11
C GLU A 70 3.00 -10.26 7.59
N LEU A 71 3.16 -9.29 6.68
CA LEU A 71 3.50 -7.90 7.01
C LEU A 71 2.51 -7.24 7.98
N PHE A 72 1.26 -7.72 8.05
CA PHE A 72 0.23 -7.20 8.95
C PHE A 72 0.09 -7.99 10.26
N GLN A 73 0.97 -8.96 10.51
CA GLN A 73 1.00 -9.74 11.75
C GLN A 73 1.98 -9.12 12.74
N GLY A 74 1.59 -9.03 14.02
CA GLY A 74 2.48 -8.54 15.08
C GLY A 74 2.87 -7.06 14.97
N LEU A 75 1.99 -6.23 14.41
CA LEU A 75 2.20 -4.78 14.34
C LEU A 75 2.31 -4.14 15.73
N ASP A 76 3.08 -3.06 15.82
CA ASP A 76 3.25 -2.31 17.07
C ASP A 76 1.93 -1.64 17.48
N GLN A 77 1.71 -1.49 18.79
CA GLN A 77 0.53 -0.81 19.30
C GLN A 77 0.63 0.71 19.09
N GLU A 78 -0.37 1.28 18.40
CA GLU A 78 -0.43 2.73 18.11
C GLU A 78 -0.93 3.58 19.29
N VAL A 79 -1.64 2.97 20.23
CA VAL A 79 -2.16 3.64 21.44
C VAL A 79 -1.09 3.65 22.51
N LYS A 80 -0.78 4.84 23.05
CA LYS A 80 0.12 5.05 24.20
C LYS A 80 -0.64 5.13 25.51
#